data_AF-A0A4Q3TAM6-F1
#
_entry.id   AF-A0A4Q3TAM6-F1
#
_cell.length_a   1.000
_cell.length_b   1.000
_cell.length_c   1.000
_cell.angle_alpha   90.00
_cell.angle_beta   90.00
_cell.angle_gamma   90.00
#
_symmetry.space_group_name_H-M   'P 1'
#
loop_
_entity.id
_entity.type
_entity.pdbx_description
1 polymer ?
#
loop_
_entity_poly.entity_id
_entity_poly.type
_entity_poly.pdbx_seq_one_letter_code
_entity_poly.pdbx_strand_id
1 'polypeptide(L)'
;MIEESYVRLYAHDFARLAVRAETKPLEPSLLPKRMADARAHARVMDARKGQGHLEALVARLRDEARRPVSQNRIGLAGDAETYEKRQLFLSEVADALSRPV
;
A
#
# COMPACT_ATOMS: atom_id res chain seq x y z
N MET A 1 -8.73 15.72 10.67
CA MET A 1 -7.26 15.66 10.65
C MET A 1 -6.87 14.26 10.26
N ILE A 2 -6.04 14.12 9.23
CA ILE A 2 -5.56 12.81 8.78
C ILE A 2 -4.42 12.36 9.69
N GLU A 3 -4.54 11.17 10.26
CA GLU A 3 -3.49 10.54 11.06
C GLU A 3 -2.39 10.00 10.14
N GLU A 4 -1.30 10.76 10.00
CA GLU A 4 -0.18 10.34 9.16
C GLU A 4 0.45 9.02 9.59
N SER A 5 0.38 8.68 10.89
CA SER A 5 0.87 7.40 11.40
C SER A 5 0.08 6.21 10.86
N TYR A 6 -1.23 6.34 10.66
CA TYR A 6 -2.05 5.35 9.97
C TYR A 6 -1.59 5.18 8.51
N VAL A 7 -1.45 6.30 7.79
CA VAL A 7 -1.04 6.30 6.37
C VAL A 7 0.34 5.66 6.21
N ARG A 8 1.32 6.05 7.03
CA ARG A 8 2.68 5.49 7.00
C ARG A 8 2.71 4.00 7.30
N LEU A 9 1.94 3.57 8.30
CA LEU A 9 1.88 2.17 8.71
C LEU A 9 1.42 1.27 7.56
N TYR A 10 0.26 1.57 6.98
CA TYR A 10 -0.31 0.72 5.92
C TYR A 10 0.42 0.87 4.59
N ALA A 11 0.89 2.07 4.24
CA ALA A 11 1.71 2.23 3.03
C ALA A 11 2.98 1.37 3.09
N HIS A 12 3.66 1.35 4.25
CA HIS A 12 4.84 0.50 4.43
C HIS A 12 4.51 -0.99 4.46
N ASP A 13 3.38 -1.40 5.07
CA ASP A 13 2.95 -2.80 5.05
C ASP A 13 2.69 -3.30 3.63
N PHE A 14 1.93 -2.55 2.82
CA PHE A 14 1.66 -2.92 1.43
C PHE A 14 2.93 -2.89 0.55
N ALA A 15 3.84 -1.94 0.77
CA ALA A 15 5.13 -1.93 0.09
C ALA A 15 5.96 -3.19 0.41
N ARG A 16 5.97 -3.65 1.66
CA ARG A 16 6.63 -4.91 2.06
C ARG A 16 5.97 -6.14 1.45
N LEU A 17 4.64 -6.14 1.33
CA LEU A 17 3.92 -7.23 0.66
C LEU A 17 4.24 -7.27 -0.84
N ALA A 18 4.39 -6.12 -1.50
CA ALA A 18 4.82 -6.05 -2.89
C ALA A 18 6.22 -6.67 -3.05
N VAL A 19 7.19 -6.28 -2.21
CA VAL A 19 8.55 -6.85 -2.20
C VAL A 19 8.51 -8.37 -2.00
N ARG A 20 7.64 -8.84 -1.10
CA ARG A 20 7.50 -10.27 -0.82
C ARG A 20 6.91 -11.01 -2.03
N ALA A 21 5.89 -10.44 -2.67
CA ALA A 21 5.24 -11.01 -3.85
C ALA A 21 6.20 -11.17 -5.04
N GLU A 22 7.24 -10.33 -5.13
CA GLU A 22 8.31 -10.44 -6.14
C GLU A 22 9.08 -11.78 -6.03
N THR A 23 9.24 -12.32 -4.81
CA THR A 23 10.06 -13.53 -4.56
C THR A 23 9.23 -14.79 -4.33
N LYS A 24 8.04 -14.65 -3.75
CA LYS A 24 7.14 -15.77 -3.44
C LYS A 24 5.68 -15.32 -3.52
N PRO A 25 4.80 -16.14 -4.12
CA PRO A 25 3.36 -15.89 -4.07
C PRO A 25 2.87 -15.67 -2.63
N LEU A 26 2.03 -14.65 -2.45
CA LEU A 26 1.36 -14.40 -1.19
C LEU A 26 0.25 -15.44 -0.98
N GLU A 27 -0.02 -15.77 0.27
CA GLU A 27 -1.21 -16.55 0.62
C GLU A 27 -2.47 -15.84 0.09
N PRO A 28 -3.41 -16.54 -0.58
CA PRO A 28 -4.55 -15.90 -1.23
C PRO A 28 -5.42 -15.05 -0.31
N SER A 29 -5.46 -15.37 0.98
CA SER A 29 -6.24 -14.65 2.00
C SER A 29 -5.50 -13.47 2.64
N LEU A 30 -4.18 -13.37 2.48
CA LEU A 30 -3.37 -12.37 3.19
C LEU A 30 -3.68 -10.96 2.72
N LEU A 31 -3.68 -10.72 1.40
CA LEU A 31 -3.92 -9.38 0.86
C LEU A 31 -5.36 -8.90 1.13
N PRO A 32 -6.41 -9.70 0.88
CA PRO A 32 -7.78 -9.31 1.25
C PRO A 32 -7.94 -8.98 2.73
N LYS A 33 -7.31 -9.78 3.62
CA LYS A 33 -7.33 -9.53 5.06
C LYS A 33 -6.68 -8.19 5.42
N ARG A 34 -5.51 -7.89 4.87
CA ARG A 34 -4.81 -6.62 5.11
C ARG A 34 -5.59 -5.41 4.61
N MET A 35 -6.28 -5.55 3.48
CA MET A 35 -7.18 -4.51 2.99
C MET A 35 -8.39 -4.30 3.91
N ALA A 36 -8.98 -5.38 4.43
CA ALA A 36 -10.07 -5.30 5.39
C ALA A 36 -9.62 -4.61 6.69
N ASP A 37 -8.44 -4.97 7.21
CA ASP A 37 -7.84 -4.34 8.39
C ASP A 37 -7.63 -2.83 8.15
N ALA A 38 -7.09 -2.44 6.99
CA ALA A 38 -6.87 -1.04 6.63
C ALA A 38 -8.17 -0.24 6.58
N ARG A 39 -9.23 -0.80 5.98
CA ARG A 39 -10.56 -0.17 5.94
C ARG A 39 -11.18 -0.05 7.33
N ALA A 40 -11.11 -1.11 8.14
CA ALA A 40 -11.66 -1.09 9.49
C ALA A 40 -10.98 -0.03 10.36
N HIS A 41 -9.65 0.06 10.27
CA HIS A 41 -8.87 1.04 11.01
C HIS A 41 -9.11 2.48 10.50
N ALA A 42 -9.26 2.68 9.18
CA ALA A 42 -9.69 3.98 8.64
C ALA A 42 -11.02 4.43 9.26
N ARG A 43 -12.03 3.56 9.31
CA ARG A 43 -13.34 3.88 9.92
C ARG A 43 -13.21 4.30 11.39
N VAL A 44 -12.34 3.63 12.16
CA VAL A 44 -12.07 3.99 13.56
C VAL A 44 -11.39 5.36 13.66
N MET A 45 -10.44 5.66 12.77
CA MET A 45 -9.78 6.96 12.73
C MET A 45 -10.74 8.07 12.28
N ASP A 46 -11.54 7.82 11.24
CA ASP A 46 -12.52 8.77 10.71
C ASP A 46 -13.52 9.18 11.79
N ALA A 47 -14.00 8.22 12.59
CA ALA A 47 -14.90 8.48 13.71
C ALA A 47 -14.27 9.32 14.84
N ARG A 48 -12.94 9.27 15.01
CA ARG A 48 -12.22 9.94 16.12
C ARG A 48 -11.54 11.25 15.73
N LYS A 49 -11.10 11.36 14.48
CA LYS A 49 -10.15 12.37 14.00
C LYS A 49 -10.65 13.12 12.77
N GLY A 50 -11.74 12.67 12.15
CA GLY A 50 -12.34 13.26 10.95
C GLY A 50 -12.06 12.42 9.70
N GLN A 51 -12.93 12.57 8.70
CA GLN A 51 -12.99 11.71 7.51
C GLN A 51 -11.79 11.87 6.58
N GLY A 52 -11.56 10.87 5.72
CA GLY A 52 -10.59 10.92 4.63
C GLY A 52 -9.35 10.03 4.80
N HIS A 53 -9.29 9.20 5.85
CA HIS A 53 -8.08 8.41 6.15
C HIS A 53 -7.79 7.36 5.08
N LEU A 54 -8.84 6.69 4.57
CA LEU A 54 -8.69 5.68 3.54
C LEU A 54 -8.24 6.30 2.21
N GLU A 55 -8.82 7.45 1.86
CA GLU A 55 -8.46 8.23 0.68
C GLU A 55 -7.00 8.71 0.74
N ALA A 56 -6.57 9.17 1.91
CA ALA A 56 -5.17 9.57 2.14
C ALA A 56 -4.20 8.39 1.98
N LEU A 57 -4.58 7.19 2.43
CA LEU A 57 -3.80 5.97 2.21
C LEU A 57 -3.75 5.61 0.71
N VAL A 58 -4.89 5.65 0.01
CA VAL A 58 -4.96 5.38 -1.44
C VAL A 58 -4.06 6.35 -2.22
N ALA A 59 -4.11 7.64 -1.90
CA ALA A 59 -3.23 8.65 -2.51
C ALA A 59 -1.75 8.31 -2.26
N ARG A 60 -1.39 7.97 -1.01
CA ARG A 60 -0.02 7.58 -0.68
C ARG A 60 0.45 6.34 -1.43
N LEU A 61 -0.39 5.32 -1.58
CA LEU A 61 -0.06 4.11 -2.33
C LEU A 61 0.18 4.41 -3.81
N ARG A 62 -0.63 5.29 -4.40
CA ARG A 62 -0.43 5.77 -5.78
C ARG A 62 0.85 6.56 -5.95
N ASP A 63 1.22 7.39 -4.98
CA ASP A 63 2.50 8.10 -4.98
C ASP A 63 3.67 7.13 -4.87
N GLU A 64 3.57 6.14 -3.97
CA GLU A 64 4.61 5.12 -3.79
C GLU A 64 4.78 4.25 -5.04
N ALA A 65 3.69 3.89 -5.71
CA ALA A 65 3.73 3.17 -6.98
C ALA A 65 4.46 3.96 -8.08
N ARG A 66 4.34 5.29 -8.08
CA ARG A 66 5.01 6.17 -9.05
C ARG A 66 6.46 6.48 -8.69
N ARG A 67 6.89 6.24 -7.44
CA ARG A 67 8.26 6.54 -7.02
C ARG A 67 9.20 5.53 -7.65
N PRO A 68 10.14 5.95 -8.53
CA PRO A 68 11.15 5.05 -9.05
C PRO A 68 11.94 4.47 -7.89
N VAL A 69 12.29 3.17 -7.96
CA VAL A 69 13.23 2.59 -6.99
C VAL A 69 14.51 3.40 -7.08
N SER A 70 14.79 4.19 -6.05
CA SER A 70 16.02 4.96 -6.00
C SER A 70 17.16 3.95 -5.99
N GLN A 71 17.98 3.95 -7.05
CA GLN A 71 19.09 3.01 -7.30
C GLN A 71 20.08 2.88 -6.13
N ASN A 72 19.98 3.74 -5.11
CA ASN A 72 20.94 3.87 -4.03
C ASN A 72 20.52 3.25 -2.69
N ARG A 73 19.33 2.64 -2.53
CA ARG A 73 18.87 2.26 -1.17
C ARG A 73 19.04 0.81 -0.75
N ILE A 74 19.30 -0.13 -1.65
CA ILE A 74 19.70 -1.50 -1.31
C ILE A 74 20.58 -1.97 -2.48
N GLY A 75 21.71 -2.64 -2.21
CA GLY A 75 22.60 -3.21 -3.24
C GLY A 75 22.00 -4.33 -4.10
N LEU A 76 20.69 -4.29 -4.33
CA LEU A 76 19.97 -5.00 -5.37
C LEU A 76 19.62 -3.95 -6.42
N ALA A 77 20.31 -4.00 -7.56
CA ALA A 77 19.79 -3.38 -8.76
C ALA A 77 18.45 -4.06 -9.04
N GLY A 78 17.36 -3.46 -8.54
CA GLY A 78 16.02 -3.79 -8.98
C GLY A 78 15.98 -3.44 -10.46
N ASP A 79 15.96 -4.46 -11.29
CA ASP A 79 15.76 -4.35 -12.72
C ASP A 79 14.37 -3.74 -12.99
N ALA A 80 14.19 -3.19 -14.20
CA ALA A 80 12.96 -2.50 -14.57
C ALA A 80 11.70 -3.38 -14.35
N GLU A 81 11.83 -4.70 -14.51
CA GLU A 81 10.75 -5.67 -14.30
C GLU A 81 10.29 -5.72 -12.84
N THR A 82 11.22 -5.67 -11.88
CA THR A 82 10.92 -5.64 -10.45
C THR A 82 10.18 -4.35 -10.07
N TYR A 83 10.56 -3.23 -10.68
CA TYR A 83 9.86 -1.96 -10.50
C TYR A 83 8.43 -2.01 -11.05
N GLU A 84 8.23 -2.52 -12.27
CA GLU A 84 6.91 -2.64 -12.90
C GLU A 84 5.97 -3.54 -12.08
N LYS A 85 6.47 -4.68 -11.56
CA LYS A 85 5.70 -5.58 -10.69
C LYS A 85 5.24 -4.88 -9.42
N ARG A 86 6.12 -4.11 -8.77
CA ARG A 86 5.76 -3.36 -7.57
C ARG A 86 4.77 -2.23 -7.87
N GLN A 87 4.97 -1.50 -8.96
CA GLN A 87 4.06 -0.45 -9.40
C GLN A 87 2.65 -1.02 -9.64
N LEU A 88 2.57 -2.13 -10.37
CA LEU A 88 1.31 -2.81 -10.66
C LEU A 88 0.62 -3.23 -9.35
N PHE A 89 1.33 -3.94 -8.48
CA PHE A 89 0.80 -4.43 -7.21
C PHE A 89 0.23 -3.28 -6.35
N LEU A 90 0.98 -2.21 -6.15
CA LEU A 90 0.54 -1.08 -5.32
C LEU A 90 -0.63 -0.33 -5.95
N SER A 91 -0.67 -0.23 -7.29
CA SER A 91 -1.77 0.39 -8.02
C SER A 91 -3.05 -0.44 -7.88
N GLU A 92 -2.97 -1.77 -8.02
CA GLU A 92 -4.11 -2.68 -7.82
C GLU A 92 -4.66 -2.62 -6.40
N VAL A 93 -3.78 -2.58 -5.39
CA VAL A 93 -4.20 -2.40 -3.99
C VAL A 93 -4.91 -1.06 -3.80
N ALA A 94 -4.35 0.03 -4.33
CA ALA A 94 -4.94 1.36 -4.23
C ALA A 94 -6.33 1.41 -4.88
N ASP A 95 -6.47 0.83 -6.07
CA ASP A 95 -7.75 0.77 -6.78
C ASP A 95 -8.75 -0.10 -6.04
N ALA A 96 -8.34 -1.26 -5.55
CA ALA A 96 -9.21 -2.14 -4.80
C ALA A 96 -9.65 -1.49 -3.47
N LEU A 97 -8.79 -0.72 -2.78
CA LEU A 97 -9.15 0.05 -1.59
C LEU A 97 -10.10 1.22 -1.88
N SER A 98 -9.97 1.85 -3.06
CA SER A 98 -10.83 2.95 -3.48
C SER A 98 -12.26 2.53 -3.83
N ARG A 99 -12.47 1.24 -4.12
CA ARG A 99 -13.80 0.71 -4.41
C ARG A 99 -14.62 0.59 -3.11
N PRO A 100 -15.87 1.05 -3.10
CA PRO A 100 -16.79 0.76 -2.01
C PRO A 100 -17.01 -0.75 -1.91
N VAL A 101 -16.96 -1.28 -0.69
CA VAL A 101 -17.28 -2.67 -0.34
C VAL A 101 -18.72 -2.80 0.08
#